data_AF-A0A9P5P3R5-F1
#
_entry.id   AF-A0A9P5P3R5-F1
#
_cell.length_a   1.000
_cell.length_b   1.000
_cell.length_c   1.000
_cell.angle_alpha   90.00
_cell.angle_beta   90.00
_cell.angle_gamma   90.00
#
_symmetry.space_group_name_H-M   'P 1'
#
loop_
_entity.id
_entity.type
_entity.pdbx_description
1 polymer ?
#
loop_
_entity_poly.entity_id
_entity_poly.type
_entity_poly.pdbx_seq_one_letter_code
_entity_poly.pdbx_strand_id
1 'polypeptide(L)'
;MSLNHTGVTRHLIGKVNAYISGGDSVLIDGNSLDIAGVIAVSRRGSVPKLSDNKEVFLRVNRATIAVQDRLSEGSSLYGVTTGVGASAFTRTNKVEELQRALTKNLNGILPITSTSVDMQMVLDGNYEGYCDGALE
;
A
#
# COMPACT_ATOMS: atom_id res chain seq x y z
N MET A 1 35.01 -1.30 3.38
CA MET A 1 35.32 -2.63 2.82
C MET A 1 34.00 -3.18 2.29
N SER A 2 33.87 -3.39 0.97
CA SER A 2 32.63 -3.91 0.38
C SER A 2 32.44 -5.36 0.80
N LEU A 3 31.29 -5.69 1.41
CA LEU A 3 30.93 -7.08 1.71
C LEU A 3 30.66 -7.81 0.39
N ASN A 4 31.15 -9.05 0.26
CA ASN A 4 30.70 -9.90 -0.83
C ASN A 4 29.21 -10.25 -0.68
N HIS A 5 28.57 -10.71 -1.75
CA HIS A 5 27.13 -10.98 -1.76
C HIS A 5 26.68 -11.90 -0.61
N THR A 6 27.42 -12.97 -0.33
CA THR A 6 27.16 -13.89 0.80
C THR A 6 27.18 -13.17 2.16
N GLY A 7 28.13 -12.25 2.36
CA GLY A 7 28.22 -11.43 3.56
C GLY A 7 27.01 -10.51 3.73
N VAL A 8 26.56 -9.89 2.64
CA VAL A 8 25.33 -9.06 2.64
C VAL A 8 24.10 -9.90 2.97
N THR A 9 23.94 -11.07 2.35
CA THR A 9 22.80 -11.97 2.62
C THR A 9 22.79 -12.42 4.08
N ARG A 10 23.93 -12.85 4.62
CA ARG A 10 24.04 -13.24 6.05
C ARG A 10 23.66 -12.07 6.97
N HIS A 11 24.14 -10.88 6.66
CA HIS A 11 23.82 -9.68 7.44
C HIS A 11 22.31 -9.39 7.45
N LEU A 12 21.65 -9.43 6.29
CA LEU A 12 20.21 -9.21 6.19
C LEU A 12 19.39 -10.28 6.94
N ILE A 13 19.80 -11.55 6.88
CA ILE A 13 19.16 -12.63 7.67
C ILE A 13 19.30 -12.34 9.17
N GLY A 14 20.48 -11.90 9.61
CA GLY A 14 20.70 -11.49 10.99
C GLY A 14 19.77 -10.36 11.43
N LYS A 15 19.61 -9.34 10.59
CA LYS A 15 18.67 -8.23 10.85
C LYS A 15 17.21 -8.69 10.93
N VAL A 16 16.77 -9.58 10.05
CA VAL A 16 15.42 -10.16 10.12
C VAL A 16 15.19 -10.82 11.47
N ASN A 17 16.15 -11.62 11.95
CA ASN A 17 16.05 -12.27 13.25
C ASN A 17 16.01 -11.26 14.41
N ALA A 18 16.80 -10.19 14.35
CA ALA A 18 16.79 -9.12 15.35
C ALA A 18 15.43 -8.40 15.43
N TYR A 19 14.78 -8.15 14.29
CA TYR A 19 13.44 -7.55 14.25
C TYR A 19 12.33 -8.49 14.74
N ILE A 20 12.48 -9.80 14.55
CA ILE A 20 11.50 -10.80 15.00
C ILE A 20 11.62 -11.05 16.50
N SER A 21 12.84 -11.08 17.03
CA SER A 21 13.06 -11.32 18.47
C SER A 21 12.73 -10.10 19.34
N GLY A 22 12.46 -8.93 18.72
CA GLY A 22 12.24 -7.67 19.42
C GLY A 22 13.53 -7.03 19.94
N GLY A 23 14.71 -7.55 19.56
CA GLY A 23 16.00 -6.92 19.84
C GLY A 23 16.17 -5.59 19.12
N ASP A 24 15.53 -5.46 17.96
CA ASP A 24 15.36 -4.22 17.21
C ASP A 24 13.89 -3.99 16.87
N SER A 25 13.52 -2.74 16.56
CA SER A 25 12.19 -2.38 16.02
C SER A 25 12.31 -1.88 14.58
N VAL A 26 11.34 -2.26 13.74
CA VAL A 26 11.24 -1.71 12.38
C VAL A 26 10.69 -0.29 12.47
N LEU A 27 11.55 0.70 12.28
CA LEU A 27 11.20 2.13 12.36
C LEU A 27 10.70 2.67 11.02
N ILE A 28 9.61 3.43 11.04
CA ILE A 28 9.05 4.15 9.90
C ILE A 28 9.28 5.65 10.10
N ASP A 29 10.30 6.19 9.44
CA ASP A 29 10.74 7.60 9.51
C ASP A 29 10.87 8.28 8.12
N GLY A 30 10.67 7.50 7.06
CA GLY A 30 10.82 7.90 5.67
C GLY A 30 12.20 7.67 5.05
N ASN A 31 13.18 7.14 5.80
CA ASN A 31 14.57 7.00 5.32
C ASN A 31 15.25 5.67 5.70
N SER A 32 14.92 5.08 6.86
CA SER A 32 15.70 3.97 7.43
C SER A 32 15.20 2.57 7.08
N LEU A 33 14.10 2.46 6.32
CA LEU A 33 13.49 1.16 6.00
C LEU A 33 14.43 0.31 5.14
N ASP A 34 14.59 -0.97 5.51
CA ASP A 34 15.37 -1.93 4.74
C ASP A 34 14.57 -3.19 4.40
N ILE A 35 15.14 -4.03 3.53
CA ILE A 35 14.51 -5.27 3.06
C ILE A 35 14.23 -6.24 4.22
N ALA A 36 15.12 -6.27 5.22
CA ALA A 36 14.96 -7.13 6.39
C ALA A 36 13.72 -6.76 7.21
N GLY A 37 13.50 -5.46 7.44
CA GLY A 37 12.31 -4.94 8.11
C GLY A 37 11.03 -5.25 7.34
N VAL A 38 11.04 -5.10 6.02
CA VAL A 38 9.89 -5.46 5.16
C VAL A 38 9.55 -6.95 5.30
N ILE A 39 10.55 -7.85 5.28
CA ILE A 39 10.33 -9.29 5.48
C ILE A 39 9.78 -9.59 6.87
N ALA A 40 10.37 -8.97 7.90
CA ALA A 40 9.97 -9.18 9.29
C ALA A 40 8.50 -8.79 9.53
N VAL A 41 8.05 -7.68 8.97
CA VAL A 41 6.64 -7.23 9.08
C VAL A 41 5.72 -8.10 8.23
N SER A 42 6.00 -8.23 6.93
CA SER A 42 5.08 -8.86 5.98
C SER A 42 4.89 -10.37 6.15
N ARG A 43 5.93 -11.08 6.62
CA ARG A 43 5.92 -12.55 6.68
C ARG A 43 6.07 -13.14 8.07
N ARG A 44 6.52 -12.34 9.04
CA ARG A 44 6.93 -12.84 10.37
C ARG A 44 6.23 -12.14 11.53
N GLY A 45 5.29 -11.23 11.25
CA GLY A 45 4.41 -10.62 12.25
C GLY A 45 5.09 -9.60 13.16
N SER A 46 6.29 -9.11 12.82
CA SER A 46 6.90 -7.99 13.55
C SER A 46 6.06 -6.72 13.35
N VAL A 47 5.79 -5.98 14.42
CA VAL A 47 4.98 -4.77 14.38
C VAL A 47 5.89 -3.56 14.15
N PRO A 48 5.76 -2.81 13.05
CA PRO A 48 6.56 -1.61 12.82
C PRO A 48 6.12 -0.47 13.75
N LYS A 49 7.05 0.45 14.03
CA LYS A 49 6.81 1.64 14.84
C LYS A 49 6.97 2.89 14.00
N LEU A 50 6.03 3.83 14.13
CA LEU A 50 6.22 5.18 13.60
C LEU A 50 7.30 5.89 14.42
N SER A 51 8.07 6.76 13.77
CA SER A 51 9.05 7.57 14.47
C SER A 51 8.40 8.58 15.41
N ASP A 52 8.86 8.61 16.66
CA ASP A 52 8.52 9.65 17.65
C ASP A 52 9.30 10.96 17.41
N ASN A 53 10.11 11.03 16.34
CA ASN A 53 10.85 12.23 16.01
C ASN A 53 9.88 13.34 15.54
N LYS A 54 9.78 14.39 16.35
CA LYS A 54 8.94 15.56 16.09
C LYS A 54 9.21 16.20 14.73
N GLU A 55 10.45 16.18 14.24
CA GLU A 55 10.78 16.75 12.93
C GLU A 55 10.15 15.98 11.76
N VAL A 56 10.00 14.66 11.89
CA VAL A 56 9.31 13.84 10.88
C VAL A 56 7.83 14.23 10.83
N PHE A 57 7.19 14.36 11.99
CA PHE A 57 5.81 14.83 12.09
C PHE A 57 5.64 16.25 11.52
N LEU A 58 6.52 17.18 11.91
CA LEU A 58 6.46 18.56 11.42
C LEU A 58 6.66 18.66 9.91
N ARG A 59 7.53 17.80 9.34
CA ARG A 59 7.73 17.74 7.88
C ARG A 59 6.46 17.28 7.15
N VAL A 60 5.77 16.26 7.66
CA VAL A 60 4.48 15.81 7.11
C VAL A 60 3.44 16.93 7.22
N ASN A 61 3.33 17.57 8.38
CA ASN A 61 2.39 18.66 8.60
C ASN A 61 2.64 19.85 7.66
N ARG A 62 3.90 20.24 7.44
CA ARG A 62 4.27 21.29 6.47
C ARG A 62 3.85 20.94 5.04
N ALA A 63 4.00 19.67 4.64
CA ALA A 63 3.55 19.22 3.32
C ALA A 63 2.03 19.31 3.17
N THR A 64 1.28 18.94 4.21
CA THR A 64 -0.19 19.08 4.23
C THR A 64 -0.63 20.54 4.11
N ILE A 65 -0.02 21.44 4.89
CA ILE A 65 -0.30 22.88 4.82
C ILE A 65 0.02 23.42 3.42
N ALA A 66 1.16 23.07 2.85
CA ALA A 66 1.53 23.53 1.50
C ALA A 66 0.50 23.13 0.43
N VAL A 67 -0.10 21.94 0.54
CA VAL A 67 -1.19 21.53 -0.37
C VAL A 67 -2.46 22.35 -0.13
N GLN A 68 -2.83 22.58 1.13
CA GLN A 68 -4.00 23.39 1.50
C GLN A 68 -3.87 24.84 1.02
N ASP A 69 -2.71 25.46 1.19
CA ASP A 69 -2.43 26.82 0.74
C ASP A 69 -2.63 26.93 -0.77
N ARG A 70 -2.03 26.02 -1.55
CA ARG A 70 -2.19 26.00 -3.01
C ARG A 70 -3.64 25.80 -3.45
N LEU A 71 -4.41 25.00 -2.71
CA LEU A 71 -5.85 24.84 -2.99
C LEU A 71 -6.61 26.14 -2.73
N SER A 72 -6.29 26.85 -1.64
CA SER A 72 -6.93 28.12 -1.29
C SER A 72 -6.63 29.23 -2.31
N GLU A 73 -5.45 29.20 -2.93
CA GLU A 73 -5.04 30.11 -4.01
C GLU A 73 -5.71 29.78 -5.36
N GLY A 74 -6.48 28.69 -5.45
CA GLY A 74 -7.06 28.21 -6.70
C GLY A 74 -6.05 27.57 -7.65
N SER A 75 -4.91 27.10 -7.14
CA SER A 75 -3.88 26.46 -7.96
C SER A 75 -4.40 25.17 -8.63
N SER A 76 -3.98 24.96 -9.87
CA SER A 76 -4.18 23.70 -10.60
C SER A 76 -3.16 22.65 -10.14
N LEU A 77 -3.62 21.60 -9.47
CA LEU A 77 -2.80 20.53 -8.88
C LEU A 77 -3.22 19.16 -9.44
N TYR A 78 -2.28 18.46 -10.06
CA TYR A 78 -2.54 17.18 -10.72
C TYR A 78 -3.14 16.15 -9.75
N GLY A 79 -4.28 15.54 -10.11
CA GLY A 79 -4.97 14.55 -9.28
C GLY A 79 -5.62 15.10 -8.01
N VAL A 80 -5.62 16.43 -7.82
CA VAL A 80 -6.28 17.11 -6.69
C VAL A 80 -7.37 18.05 -7.19
N THR A 81 -7.02 19.03 -8.04
CA THR A 81 -7.99 19.90 -8.74
C THR A 81 -8.10 19.56 -10.23
N THR A 82 -7.37 18.53 -10.67
CA THR A 82 -7.46 17.96 -12.01
C THR A 82 -7.81 16.47 -11.96
N GLY A 83 -8.27 15.92 -13.09
CA GLY A 83 -8.33 14.46 -13.26
C GLY A 83 -6.94 13.81 -13.26
N VAL A 84 -6.91 12.48 -13.35
CA VAL A 84 -5.69 11.66 -13.44
C VAL A 84 -5.60 10.98 -14.82
N GLY A 85 -4.40 10.60 -15.25
CA GLY A 85 -4.17 9.90 -16.52
C GLY A 85 -4.64 10.72 -17.72
N ALA A 86 -5.42 10.10 -18.61
CA ALA A 86 -5.95 10.79 -19.79
C ALA A 86 -6.87 11.99 -19.45
N SER A 87 -7.42 12.04 -18.24
CA SER A 87 -8.29 13.13 -17.76
C SER A 87 -7.52 14.26 -17.06
N ALA A 88 -6.18 14.30 -17.17
CA ALA A 88 -5.33 15.32 -16.54
C ALA A 88 -5.69 16.78 -16.90
N PHE A 89 -6.40 17.00 -18.02
CA PHE A 89 -6.84 18.33 -18.47
C PHE A 89 -8.18 18.76 -17.87
N THR A 90 -8.99 17.83 -17.36
CA THR A 90 -10.26 18.16 -16.70
C THR A 90 -9.98 18.84 -15.35
N ARG A 91 -10.81 19.82 -14.96
CA ARG A 91 -10.68 20.58 -13.71
C ARG A 91 -11.92 20.39 -12.83
N THR A 92 -11.72 20.41 -11.52
CA THR A 92 -12.79 20.34 -10.53
C THR A 92 -12.39 21.09 -9.26
N ASN A 93 -13.37 21.76 -8.63
CA ASN A 93 -13.24 22.30 -7.27
C ASN A 93 -13.75 21.33 -6.20
N LYS A 94 -14.32 20.19 -6.61
CA LYS A 94 -14.86 19.16 -5.74
C LYS A 94 -13.80 18.12 -5.38
N VAL A 95 -12.76 18.56 -4.66
CA VAL A 95 -11.57 17.74 -4.36
C VAL A 95 -11.95 16.44 -3.64
N GLU A 96 -12.88 16.48 -2.68
CA GLU A 96 -13.30 15.27 -1.95
C GLU A 96 -14.05 14.27 -2.84
N GLU A 97 -14.96 14.75 -3.69
CA GLU A 97 -15.68 13.89 -4.65
C GLU A 97 -14.69 13.24 -5.63
N LEU A 98 -13.66 13.98 -6.07
CA LEU A 98 -12.60 13.42 -6.90
C LEU A 98 -11.86 12.30 -6.18
N GLN A 99 -11.40 12.50 -4.93
CA GLN A 99 -10.68 11.46 -4.20
C GLN A 99 -11.56 10.21 -3.97
N ARG A 100 -12.85 10.39 -3.63
CA ARG A 100 -13.81 9.28 -3.51
C ARG A 100 -13.98 8.52 -4.83
N ALA A 101 -14.10 9.24 -5.94
CA ALA A 101 -14.21 8.65 -7.27
C ALA A 101 -12.94 7.86 -7.65
N LEU A 102 -11.75 8.39 -7.35
CA LEU A 102 -10.48 7.70 -7.59
C LEU A 102 -10.41 6.38 -6.81
N THR A 103 -10.70 6.40 -5.50
CA THR A 103 -10.71 5.17 -4.69
C THR A 103 -11.73 4.16 -5.21
N LYS A 104 -12.91 4.59 -5.65
CA LYS A 104 -13.93 3.69 -6.21
C LYS A 104 -13.45 3.01 -7.51
N ASN A 105 -12.76 3.74 -8.38
CA ASN A 105 -12.35 3.26 -9.71
C ASN A 105 -11.06 2.42 -9.71
N LEU A 106 -10.32 2.37 -8.60
CA LEU A 106 -9.04 1.65 -8.50
C LEU A 106 -9.16 0.29 -7.78
N ASN A 107 -10.38 -0.22 -7.62
CA ASN A 107 -10.63 -1.52 -6.98
C ASN A 107 -10.45 -2.68 -7.98
N GLY A 108 -9.95 -3.81 -7.49
CA GLY A 108 -9.76 -5.04 -8.27
C GLY A 108 -10.83 -6.11 -8.00
N ILE A 109 -10.76 -7.20 -8.76
CA ILE A 109 -11.59 -8.40 -8.57
C ILE A 109 -10.76 -9.45 -7.84
N LEU A 110 -11.29 -10.00 -6.75
CA LEU A 110 -10.66 -11.13 -6.05
C LEU A 110 -11.17 -12.45 -6.65
N PRO A 111 -10.28 -13.41 -6.99
CA PRO A 111 -10.73 -14.73 -7.37
C PRO A 111 -11.42 -15.41 -6.18
N ILE A 112 -12.48 -16.18 -6.46
CA ILE A 112 -13.02 -17.09 -5.47
C ILE A 112 -11.99 -18.19 -5.20
N THR A 113 -11.36 -18.16 -4.04
CA THR A 113 -10.51 -19.27 -3.60
C THR A 113 -11.42 -20.38 -3.08
N SER A 114 -11.91 -21.25 -3.96
CA SER A 114 -12.40 -22.55 -3.52
C SER A 114 -11.19 -23.41 -3.18
N THR A 115 -10.96 -23.64 -1.90
CA THR A 115 -10.18 -24.81 -1.50
C THR A 115 -10.94 -26.02 -2.04
N SER A 116 -10.31 -26.71 -3.01
CA SER A 116 -10.76 -27.91 -3.74
C SER A 116 -11.96 -27.78 -4.70
N VAL A 117 -11.81 -27.02 -5.79
CA VAL A 117 -12.38 -27.47 -7.08
C VAL A 117 -11.26 -27.41 -8.11
N ASP A 118 -10.96 -28.56 -8.71
CA ASP A 118 -9.95 -28.69 -9.75
C ASP A 118 -10.16 -27.61 -10.81
N MET A 119 -9.14 -26.77 -11.03
CA MET A 119 -9.17 -25.68 -12.02
C MET A 119 -9.47 -26.20 -13.44
N GLN A 120 -9.28 -27.51 -13.66
CA GLN A 120 -9.66 -28.25 -14.85
C GLN A 120 -11.17 -28.15 -15.16
N MET A 121 -12.06 -28.23 -14.15
CA MET A 121 -13.52 -28.23 -14.37
C MET A 121 -14.07 -26.91 -14.92
N VAL A 122 -13.41 -25.78 -14.59
CA VAL A 122 -13.79 -24.45 -15.08
C VAL A 122 -13.36 -24.26 -16.53
N LEU A 123 -12.21 -24.82 -16.92
CA LEU A 123 -11.71 -24.74 -18.29
C LEU A 123 -12.43 -25.71 -19.24
N ASP A 124 -12.93 -26.83 -18.71
CA ASP A 124 -13.66 -27.85 -19.46
C ASP A 124 -15.14 -27.52 -19.69
N GLY A 125 -15.63 -26.37 -19.19
CA GLY A 125 -16.99 -25.88 -19.45
C GLY A 125 -18.12 -26.61 -18.69
N ASN A 126 -17.79 -27.43 -17.69
CA ASN A 126 -18.75 -28.25 -16.95
C ASN A 126 -19.30 -27.57 -15.68
N TYR A 127 -19.52 -26.27 -15.70
CA TYR A 127 -20.09 -25.55 -14.56
C TYR A 127 -21.62 -25.63 -14.61
N GLU A 128 -22.21 -26.68 -14.01
CA GLU A 128 -23.64 -26.65 -13.70
C GLU A 128 -23.87 -25.69 -12.53
N GLY A 129 -24.67 -24.65 -12.79
CA GLY A 129 -24.90 -23.55 -11.86
C GLY A 129 -25.45 -24.02 -10.52
N TYR A 130 -24.87 -23.48 -9.44
CA TYR A 130 -25.45 -23.57 -8.11
C TYR A 130 -26.70 -22.68 -8.08
N CYS A 131 -27.87 -23.27 -8.33
CA CYS A 131 -29.17 -22.64 -8.08
C CYS A 131 -29.40 -22.63 -6.56
N ASP A 132 -29.13 -21.50 -5.91
CA ASP A 132 -29.55 -21.29 -4.53
C ASP A 132 -31.05 -21.07 -4.48
N GLY A 133 -31.77 -22.12 -4.10
CA GLY A 133 -33.18 -22.04 -3.76
C GLY A 133 -33.34 -21.51 -2.34
N ALA A 134 -33.53 -20.21 -2.20
CA ALA A 134 -34.20 -19.61 -1.06
C ALA A 134 -34.64 -18.19 -1.41
N LEU A 135 -35.95 -17.95 -1.35
CA LEU A 135 -36.66 -16.80 -0.79
C LEU A 135 -38.04 -16.69 -1.48
N GLU A 136 -39.01 -17.43 -0.94
CA GLU A 136 -40.39 -16.92 -0.79
C GLU A 136 -40.39 -15.74 0.20
#